data_AF-A0A517PVK2-F1
#
_entry.id   AF-A0A517PVK2-F1
#
_cell.length_a   1.000
_cell.length_b   1.000
_cell.length_c   1.000
_cell.angle_alpha   90.00
_cell.angle_beta   90.00
_cell.angle_gamma   90.00
#
_symmetry.space_group_name_H-M   'P 1'
#
loop_
_entity.id
_entity.type
_entity.pdbx_description
1 polymer ?
#
loop_
_entity_poly.entity_id
_entity_poly.type
_entity_poly.pdbx_seq_one_letter_code
_entity_poly.pdbx_strand_id
1 'polypeptide(L)'
;MELDDIYEELLVLVSDYGAQVDTPIESEHFFEALIKEFDGTQSEFLLFVQDNLPNWYRSVPENGPNWIQDAEWQFHDGKPMLFLGEIKVPKSAGVFHDDAAVFIFLSESGISKSVIQVA
;
A
#
# COMPACT_ATOMS: atom_id res chain seq x y z
N MET A 1 21.90 7.78 2.20
CA MET A 1 21.06 6.70 2.75
C MET A 1 20.34 6.15 1.55
N GLU A 2 20.41 4.85 1.36
CA GLU A 2 19.70 4.14 0.32
C GLU A 2 18.52 3.38 0.94
N LEU A 3 17.55 2.97 0.12
CA LEU A 3 16.39 2.19 0.59
C LEU A 3 16.83 0.88 1.25
N ASP A 4 17.81 0.21 0.67
CA ASP A 4 18.41 -1.03 1.18
C ASP A 4 18.96 -0.89 2.61
N ASP A 5 19.38 0.32 3.01
CA ASP A 5 19.96 0.53 4.35
C ASP A 5 18.92 0.41 5.48
N ILE A 6 17.62 0.54 5.15
CA ILE A 6 16.50 0.63 6.12
C ILE A 6 15.30 -0.24 5.72
N TYR A 7 15.50 -1.14 4.75
CA TYR A 7 14.43 -1.90 4.12
C TYR A 7 13.64 -2.76 5.11
N GLU A 8 14.33 -3.47 6.01
CA GLU A 8 13.69 -4.37 6.97
C GLU A 8 12.80 -3.59 7.96
N GLU A 9 13.28 -2.45 8.46
CA GLU A 9 12.53 -1.59 9.36
C GLU A 9 11.32 -0.96 8.68
N LEU A 10 11.48 -0.49 7.43
CA LEU A 10 10.36 0.02 6.64
C LEU A 10 9.34 -1.06 6.36
N LEU A 11 9.77 -2.27 6.01
CA LEU A 11 8.87 -3.38 5.70
C LEU A 11 7.95 -3.66 6.90
N VAL A 12 8.51 -3.71 8.12
CA VAL A 12 7.72 -3.90 9.33
C VAL A 12 6.70 -2.77 9.50
N LEU A 13 7.16 -1.50 9.47
CA LEU A 13 6.29 -0.34 9.66
C LEU A 13 5.16 -0.26 8.63
N VAL A 14 5.46 -0.51 7.37
CA VAL A 14 4.50 -0.39 6.24
C VAL A 14 3.52 -1.56 6.23
N SER A 15 3.97 -2.75 6.61
CA SER A 15 3.12 -3.95 6.65
C SER A 15 1.96 -3.85 7.65
N ASP A 16 2.15 -3.11 8.76
CA ASP A 16 1.09 -2.83 9.74
C ASP A 16 -0.10 -2.05 9.15
N TYR A 17 0.10 -1.40 7.99
CA TYR A 17 -0.94 -0.67 7.26
C TYR A 17 -1.50 -1.46 6.07
N GLY A 18 -1.10 -2.72 5.89
CA GLY A 18 -1.53 -3.54 4.76
C GLY A 18 -0.91 -3.11 3.43
N ALA A 19 0.28 -2.51 3.46
CA ALA A 19 1.07 -2.17 2.28
C ALA A 19 2.43 -2.91 2.29
N GLN A 20 3.16 -2.85 1.19
CA GLN A 20 4.53 -3.37 1.07
C GLN A 20 5.46 -2.29 0.55
N VAL A 21 6.75 -2.40 0.84
CA VAL A 21 7.77 -1.41 0.43
C VAL A 21 8.12 -1.55 -1.05
N ASP A 22 8.10 -2.78 -1.57
CA ASP A 22 8.55 -3.15 -2.91
C ASP A 22 7.39 -3.53 -3.86
N THR A 23 6.18 -3.70 -3.33
CA THR A 23 4.99 -4.07 -4.11
C THR A 23 3.81 -3.10 -3.86
N PRO A 24 3.22 -2.52 -4.92
CA PRO A 24 3.72 -2.52 -6.30
C PRO A 24 5.00 -1.68 -6.44
N ILE A 25 5.65 -1.69 -7.61
CA ILE A 25 6.89 -0.94 -7.87
C ILE A 25 6.76 0.57 -7.57
N GLU A 26 5.56 1.12 -7.67
CA GLU A 26 5.29 2.51 -7.26
C GLU A 26 5.50 2.77 -5.77
N SER A 27 5.40 1.74 -4.92
CA SER A 27 5.73 1.83 -3.50
C SER A 27 7.23 2.03 -3.29
N GLU A 28 8.06 1.28 -4.02
CA GLU A 28 9.51 1.40 -3.96
C GLU A 28 9.92 2.82 -4.38
N HIS A 29 9.43 3.28 -5.54
CA HIS A 29 9.67 4.63 -6.03
C HIS A 29 9.21 5.72 -5.05
N PHE A 30 8.11 5.49 -4.32
CA PHE A 30 7.62 6.42 -3.32
C PHE A 30 8.62 6.57 -2.18
N PHE A 31 9.11 5.46 -1.62
CA PHE A 31 10.09 5.51 -0.54
C PHE A 31 11.45 6.03 -1.01
N GLU A 32 11.93 5.64 -2.20
CA GLU A 32 13.15 6.20 -2.79
C GLU A 32 13.07 7.73 -2.94
N ALA A 33 11.93 8.25 -3.41
CA ALA A 33 11.72 9.70 -3.53
C ALA A 33 11.76 10.39 -2.17
N LEU A 34 11.12 9.82 -1.14
CA LEU A 34 11.17 10.35 0.23
C LEU A 34 12.58 10.36 0.79
N ILE A 35 13.34 9.26 0.63
CA ILE A 35 14.73 9.15 1.10
C ILE A 35 15.60 10.21 0.46
N LYS A 36 15.45 10.44 -0.85
CA LYS A 36 16.24 11.41 -1.60
C LYS A 36 16.00 12.86 -1.16
N GLU A 37 14.78 13.17 -0.72
CA GLU A 37 14.39 14.52 -0.29
C GLU A 37 14.62 14.75 1.21
N PHE A 38 14.86 13.70 2.00
CA PHE A 38 15.00 13.79 3.44
C PHE A 38 16.41 14.20 3.86
N ASP A 39 16.53 15.30 4.60
CA ASP A 39 17.79 15.77 5.20
C ASP A 39 17.84 15.36 6.67
N GLY A 40 18.44 14.20 6.95
CA GLY A 40 18.54 13.67 8.30
C GLY A 40 19.19 12.28 8.36
N THR A 41 19.22 11.72 9.56
CA THR A 41 19.72 10.38 9.84
C THR A 41 18.68 9.30 9.53
N GLN A 42 19.13 8.03 9.44
CA GLN A 42 18.23 6.88 9.27
C GLN A 42 17.15 6.79 10.35
N SER A 43 17.52 7.00 11.61
CA SER A 43 16.57 6.95 12.73
C SER A 43 15.53 8.07 12.65
N GLU A 44 15.94 9.27 12.24
CA GLU A 44 15.01 10.39 12.02
C GLU A 44 14.07 10.11 10.84
N PHE A 45 14.56 9.48 9.78
CA PHE A 45 13.72 9.08 8.64
C PHE A 45 12.69 8.02 9.02
N LEU A 46 13.07 7.00 9.78
CA LEU A 46 12.14 5.97 10.25
C LEU A 46 11.03 6.54 11.14
N LEU A 47 11.38 7.49 12.03
CA LEU A 47 10.40 8.23 12.82
C LEU A 47 9.49 9.09 11.93
N PHE A 48 10.06 9.79 10.95
CA PHE A 48 9.30 10.57 9.98
C PHE A 48 8.30 9.69 9.21
N VAL A 49 8.73 8.52 8.73
CA VAL A 49 7.83 7.58 8.06
C VAL A 49 6.73 7.13 9.02
N GLN A 50 7.10 6.64 10.21
CA GLN A 50 6.15 6.17 11.22
C GLN A 50 5.04 7.20 11.52
N ASP A 51 5.41 8.47 11.68
CA ASP A 51 4.48 9.56 11.97
C ASP A 51 3.54 9.88 10.80
N ASN A 52 3.93 9.56 9.56
CA ASN A 52 3.17 9.90 8.35
C ASN A 52 2.41 8.73 7.75
N LEU A 53 2.70 7.47 8.11
CA LEU A 53 1.99 6.29 7.61
C LEU A 53 0.45 6.39 7.71
N PRO A 54 -0.16 6.85 8.81
CA PRO A 54 -1.61 7.02 8.89
C PRO A 54 -2.20 7.98 7.85
N ASN A 55 -1.40 8.95 7.37
CA ASN A 55 -1.83 9.94 6.40
C ASN A 55 -1.62 9.46 4.96
N TRP A 56 -0.62 8.61 4.74
CA TRP A 56 -0.32 8.03 3.43
C TRP A 56 -1.24 6.84 3.13
N TYR A 57 -1.25 5.84 4.00
CA TYR A 57 -2.01 4.59 3.83
C TYR A 57 -3.36 4.68 4.52
N ARG A 58 -4.22 5.55 3.96
CA ARG A 58 -5.58 5.79 4.49
C ARG A 58 -6.54 4.71 4.04
N SER A 59 -7.44 4.33 4.93
CA SER A 59 -8.47 3.34 4.67
C SER A 59 -9.84 3.81 5.20
N VAL A 60 -10.91 3.53 4.45
CA VAL A 60 -12.29 3.72 4.91
C VAL A 60 -12.68 2.64 5.93
N PRO A 61 -12.46 1.34 5.68
CA PRO A 61 -12.53 0.32 6.74
C PRO A 61 -11.41 0.49 7.76
N GLU A 62 -11.72 0.38 9.06
CA GLU A 62 -10.71 0.51 10.13
C GLU A 62 -9.57 -0.51 10.02
N ASN A 63 -9.87 -1.72 9.55
CA ASN A 63 -8.90 -2.82 9.47
C ASN A 63 -8.08 -2.87 8.16
N GLY A 64 -8.26 -1.89 7.25
CA GLY A 64 -7.56 -1.91 5.96
C GLY A 64 -8.02 -3.02 5.01
N PRO A 65 -7.27 -3.26 3.91
CA PRO A 65 -7.52 -4.35 2.96
C PRO A 65 -7.17 -5.71 3.56
N ASN A 66 -8.01 -6.72 3.30
CA ASN A 66 -7.71 -8.11 3.64
C ASN A 66 -7.22 -8.87 2.39
N TRP A 67 -5.94 -8.70 2.09
CA TRP A 67 -5.28 -9.30 0.94
C TRP A 67 -5.37 -10.83 0.95
N ILE A 68 -5.54 -11.41 -0.23
CA ILE A 68 -5.51 -12.86 -0.46
C ILE A 68 -4.08 -13.31 -0.82
N GLN A 69 -3.35 -12.46 -1.55
CA GLN A 69 -1.96 -12.66 -1.97
C GLN A 69 -1.09 -11.55 -1.36
N ASP A 70 -0.02 -11.15 -2.03
CA ASP A 70 0.83 -10.03 -1.61
C ASP A 70 0.05 -8.71 -1.59
N ALA A 71 0.49 -7.77 -0.75
CA ALA A 71 -0.16 -6.47 -0.67
C ALA A 71 0.09 -5.68 -1.96
N GLU A 72 -0.99 -5.15 -2.56
CA GLU A 72 -0.90 -4.41 -3.82
C GLU A 72 -1.57 -3.05 -3.69
N TRP A 73 -1.12 -2.27 -2.69
CA TRP A 73 -1.68 -0.95 -2.42
C TRP A 73 -1.49 -0.04 -3.63
N GLN A 74 -2.56 0.60 -4.10
CA GLN A 74 -2.51 1.33 -5.36
C GLN A 74 -1.98 2.76 -5.19
N PHE A 75 -1.26 3.24 -6.21
CA PHE A 75 -0.67 4.58 -6.25
C PHE A 75 -1.24 5.39 -7.41
N HIS A 76 -1.29 6.71 -7.25
CA HIS A 76 -1.57 7.66 -8.34
C HIS A 76 -0.77 8.94 -8.12
N ASP A 77 -0.17 9.48 -9.19
CA ASP A 77 0.70 10.66 -9.15
C ASP A 77 1.78 10.58 -8.05
N GLY A 78 2.39 9.39 -7.90
CA GLY A 78 3.47 9.14 -6.95
C GLY A 78 3.02 9.09 -5.48
N LYS A 79 1.72 8.96 -5.19
CA LYS A 79 1.19 8.90 -3.82
C LYS A 79 0.33 7.66 -3.60
N PRO A 80 0.34 7.06 -2.40
CA PRO A 80 -0.62 6.04 -2.04
C PRO A 80 -2.06 6.55 -2.13
N MET A 81 -2.96 5.74 -2.69
CA MET A 81 -4.38 6.06 -2.83
C MET A 81 -5.15 5.68 -1.55
N LEU A 82 -6.33 6.29 -1.35
CA LEU A 82 -7.25 5.89 -0.29
C LEU A 82 -7.85 4.52 -0.61
N PHE A 83 -7.74 3.55 0.31
CA PHE A 83 -8.47 2.29 0.21
C PHE A 83 -9.94 2.52 0.58
N LEU A 84 -10.85 2.27 -0.37
CA LEU A 84 -12.30 2.47 -0.16
C LEU A 84 -12.97 1.23 0.43
N GLY A 85 -12.43 0.04 0.15
CA GLY A 85 -13.00 -1.21 0.60
C GLY A 85 -12.79 -2.35 -0.40
N GLU A 86 -13.32 -3.50 -0.03
CA GLU A 86 -13.22 -4.73 -0.80
C GLU A 86 -14.60 -5.37 -1.04
N ILE A 87 -14.72 -6.05 -2.18
CA ILE A 87 -15.91 -6.82 -2.55
C ILE A 87 -15.49 -8.26 -2.73
N LYS A 88 -16.02 -9.16 -1.89
CA LYS A 88 -15.79 -10.60 -2.04
C LYS A 88 -16.56 -11.13 -3.26
N VAL A 89 -15.87 -11.89 -4.09
CA VAL A 89 -16.39 -12.55 -5.28
C VAL A 89 -16.26 -14.06 -5.08
N PRO A 90 -17.30 -14.72 -4.55
CA PRO A 90 -17.24 -16.16 -4.31
C PRO A 90 -17.17 -16.92 -5.64
N LYS A 91 -16.53 -18.08 -5.63
CA LYS A 91 -16.46 -19.02 -6.77
C LYS A 91 -17.84 -19.31 -7.38
N SER A 92 -18.89 -19.31 -6.56
CA SER A 92 -20.29 -19.51 -6.99
C SER A 92 -20.83 -18.43 -7.93
N ALA A 93 -20.18 -17.26 -7.99
CA ALA A 93 -20.48 -16.22 -8.97
C ALA A 93 -20.05 -16.60 -10.40
N GLY A 94 -19.20 -17.63 -10.55
CA GLY A 94 -18.79 -18.16 -11.85
C GLY A 94 -17.82 -17.27 -12.65
N VAL A 95 -17.23 -16.24 -12.02
CA VAL A 95 -16.29 -15.31 -12.66
C VAL A 95 -14.85 -15.84 -12.61
N PHE A 96 -14.46 -16.44 -11.49
CA PHE A 96 -13.12 -16.98 -11.25
C PHE A 96 -13.20 -18.47 -10.90
N HIS A 97 -12.07 -19.19 -11.06
CA HIS A 97 -11.99 -20.60 -10.70
C HIS A 97 -12.10 -20.85 -9.19
N ASP A 98 -11.66 -19.89 -8.38
CA ASP A 98 -11.71 -19.93 -6.91
C ASP A 98 -12.26 -18.60 -6.35
N ASP A 99 -12.34 -18.50 -5.02
CA ASP A 99 -12.83 -17.28 -4.37
C ASP A 99 -11.86 -16.13 -4.64
N ALA A 100 -12.41 -14.94 -4.87
CA ALA A 100 -11.65 -13.75 -5.18
C ALA A 100 -12.14 -12.55 -4.38
N ALA A 101 -11.38 -11.47 -4.43
CA ALA A 101 -11.78 -10.17 -3.90
C ALA A 101 -11.35 -9.06 -4.86
N VAL A 102 -12.23 -8.05 -5.01
CA VAL A 102 -11.93 -6.81 -5.71
C VAL A 102 -11.65 -5.73 -4.67
N PHE A 103 -10.45 -5.17 -4.67
CA PHE A 103 -10.01 -4.10 -3.79
C PHE A 103 -10.09 -2.78 -4.55
N ILE A 104 -10.72 -1.76 -3.96
CA ILE A 104 -11.04 -0.50 -4.64
C ILE A 104 -10.28 0.66 -3.99
N PHE A 105 -9.64 1.48 -4.82
CA PHE A 105 -8.83 2.61 -4.41
C PHE A 105 -9.28 3.90 -5.09
N LEU A 106 -9.13 5.04 -4.40
CA LEU A 106 -9.47 6.36 -4.90
C LEU A 106 -8.31 7.35 -4.67
N SER A 107 -7.89 8.06 -5.72
CA SER A 107 -6.92 9.14 -5.61
C SER A 107 -7.59 10.43 -5.13
N GLU A 108 -6.78 11.37 -4.67
CA GLU A 108 -7.25 12.72 -4.31
C GLU A 108 -7.83 13.48 -5.51
N SER A 109 -7.40 13.15 -6.72
CA SER A 109 -7.90 13.69 -7.99
C SER A 109 -9.18 13.01 -8.49
N GLY A 110 -9.71 12.01 -7.77
CA GLY A 110 -10.93 11.28 -8.13
C GLY A 110 -10.72 10.15 -9.14
N ILE A 111 -9.49 9.75 -9.42
CA ILE A 111 -9.17 8.56 -10.22
C ILE A 111 -9.34 7.32 -9.35
N SER A 112 -10.11 6.35 -9.84
CA SER A 112 -10.28 5.06 -9.18
C SER A 112 -9.40 3.99 -9.81
N LYS A 113 -8.81 3.12 -8.97
CA LYS A 113 -8.14 1.89 -9.40
C LYS A 113 -8.74 0.70 -8.67
N SER A 114 -8.54 -0.49 -9.22
CA SER A 114 -8.93 -1.73 -8.56
C SER A 114 -7.90 -2.83 -8.76
N VAL A 115 -7.70 -3.64 -7.72
CA VAL A 115 -6.92 -4.88 -7.77
C VAL A 115 -7.89 -6.05 -7.60
N ILE A 116 -7.64 -7.15 -8.31
CA ILE A 116 -8.37 -8.40 -8.10
C ILE A 116 -7.37 -9.46 -7.69
N GLN A 117 -7.60 -10.11 -6.55
CA GLN A 117 -6.83 -11.26 -6.12
C GLN A 117 -7.73 -12.49 -6.05
N VAL A 118 -7.18 -13.63 -6.48
CA VAL A 118 -7.85 -14.94 -6.49
C VAL A 118 -7.05 -15.87 -5.58
N ALA A 119 -7.77 -16.65 -4.77
CA ALA A 119 -7.20 -17.61 -3.81
C ALA A 119 -6.56 -18.83 -4.48
#